data_AF-A0A218NM64-F1
#
_entry.id   AF-A0A218NM64-F1
#
_cell.length_a   1.000
_cell.length_b   1.000
_cell.length_c   1.000
_cell.angle_alpha   90.00
_cell.angle_beta   90.00
_cell.angle_gamma   90.00
#
_symmetry.space_group_name_H-M   'P 1'
#
loop_
_entity.id
_entity.type
_entity.pdbx_description
1 polymer ?
#
loop_
_entity_poly.entity_id
_entity_poly.type
_entity_poly.pdbx_seq_one_letter_code
_entity_poly.pdbx_strand_id
1 'polypeptide(L)'
;MESITNTEPYRKIEHLSKLSEGEFLKYCSNNDIKPIIREYCSMLVRKISEKFGKPVEYSSIPNFLFERDLIDPSLYPQLKEMLLFVDNLENEPLPEIYYNLIRILETIEEAYEQIDLKFSKKRDKQ
;
A
#
# COMPACT_ATOMS: atom_id res chain seq x y z
N MET A 1 -8.01 -22.95 -8.52
CA MET A 1 -7.38 -21.62 -8.45
C MET A 1 -8.33 -20.68 -9.14
N GLU A 2 -9.20 -20.01 -8.38
CA GLU A 2 -10.07 -18.99 -8.94
C GLU A 2 -9.27 -17.71 -9.13
N SER A 3 -9.37 -17.18 -10.35
CA SER A 3 -8.82 -15.91 -10.78
C SER A 3 -9.36 -14.80 -9.87
N ILE A 4 -8.47 -14.02 -9.25
CA ILE A 4 -8.83 -12.74 -8.63
C ILE A 4 -9.03 -11.75 -9.78
N THR A 5 -10.06 -11.98 -10.59
CA THR A 5 -10.48 -11.07 -11.66
C THR A 5 -11.07 -9.84 -11.00
N ASN A 6 -10.38 -8.70 -11.17
CA ASN A 6 -10.92 -7.34 -11.11
C ASN A 6 -12.02 -7.16 -10.06
N THR A 7 -11.66 -7.22 -8.78
CA THR A 7 -12.52 -6.58 -7.78
C THR A 7 -12.43 -5.09 -8.04
N GLU A 8 -13.56 -4.50 -8.40
CA GLU A 8 -13.65 -3.06 -8.58
C GLU A 8 -13.03 -2.35 -7.37
N PRO A 9 -12.23 -1.29 -7.58
CA PRO A 9 -11.36 -0.71 -6.57
C PRO A 9 -12.04 -0.40 -5.21
N TYR A 10 -13.32 -0.02 -5.26
CA TYR A 10 -14.18 0.25 -4.10
C TYR A 10 -14.46 -1.00 -3.24
N ARG A 11 -14.58 -2.20 -3.85
CA ARG A 11 -14.83 -3.45 -3.12
C ARG A 11 -13.69 -3.84 -2.19
N LYS A 12 -12.46 -3.37 -2.42
CA LYS A 12 -11.34 -3.60 -1.51
C LYS A 12 -11.56 -2.89 -0.17
N ILE A 13 -11.95 -1.61 -0.20
CA ILE A 13 -12.24 -0.87 1.03
C ILE A 13 -13.46 -1.48 1.73
N GLU A 14 -14.50 -1.85 0.99
CA GLU A 14 -15.67 -2.49 1.57
C GLU A 14 -15.34 -3.85 2.21
N HIS A 15 -14.50 -4.66 1.58
CA HIS A 15 -14.06 -5.94 2.13
C HIS A 15 -13.29 -5.77 3.44
N LEU A 16 -12.45 -4.74 3.54
CA LEU A 16 -11.59 -4.48 4.70
C LEU A 16 -12.35 -3.82 5.85
N SER A 17 -13.15 -2.80 5.55
CA SER A 17 -13.92 -2.05 6.53
C SER A 17 -15.22 -2.75 6.92
N LYS A 18 -15.73 -3.66 6.08
CA LYS A 18 -17.08 -4.24 6.15
C LYS A 18 -18.19 -3.19 6.08
N LEU A 19 -17.90 -2.03 5.49
CA LEU A 19 -18.83 -0.93 5.27
C LEU A 19 -18.97 -0.69 3.77
N SER A 20 -20.17 -0.35 3.29
CA SER A 20 -20.33 0.17 1.93
C SER A 20 -19.68 1.55 1.78
N GLU A 21 -19.43 2.02 0.54
CA GLU A 21 -18.93 3.38 0.27
C GLU A 21 -19.71 4.47 1.04
N GLY A 22 -21.05 4.43 0.95
CA GLY A 22 -21.91 5.41 1.60
C GLY A 22 -21.86 5.35 3.13
N GLU A 23 -21.64 4.17 3.71
CA GLU A 23 -21.46 4.01 5.16
C GLU A 23 -20.09 4.48 5.61
N PHE A 24 -19.04 4.18 4.83
CA PHE A 24 -17.68 4.64 5.08
C PHE A 24 -17.63 6.17 5.12
N LEU A 25 -18.17 6.83 4.08
CA LEU A 25 -18.23 8.29 3.98
C LEU A 25 -19.13 8.95 5.05
N LYS A 26 -19.98 8.18 5.74
CA LYS A 26 -20.90 8.69 6.76
C LYS A 26 -20.42 8.44 8.19
N TYR A 27 -19.71 7.34 8.43
CA TYR A 27 -19.40 6.87 9.79
C TYR A 27 -17.90 6.80 10.11
N CYS A 28 -17.01 6.89 9.11
CA CYS A 28 -15.57 6.95 9.36
C CYS A 28 -15.08 8.39 9.48
N SER A 29 -14.11 8.62 10.35
CA SER A 29 -13.33 9.85 10.42
C SER A 29 -11.88 9.61 9.98
N ASN A 30 -11.15 10.69 9.72
CA ASN A 30 -9.74 10.62 9.35
C ASN A 30 -8.91 9.89 10.45
N ASN A 31 -9.32 10.01 11.72
CA ASN A 31 -8.69 9.33 12.85
C ASN A 31 -8.91 7.81 12.84
N ASP A 32 -10.01 7.32 12.27
CA ASP A 32 -10.29 5.88 12.13
C ASP A 32 -9.51 5.27 10.97
N ILE A 33 -9.23 6.08 9.94
CA ILE A 33 -8.62 5.64 8.68
C ILE A 33 -7.09 5.58 8.77
N LYS A 34 -6.47 6.54 9.44
CA LYS A 34 -5.01 6.66 9.55
C LYS A 34 -4.35 5.38 10.11
N PRO A 35 -4.88 4.72 11.16
CA PRO A 35 -4.34 3.44 11.63
C PRO A 35 -4.40 2.32 10.60
N ILE A 36 -5.48 2.25 9.80
CA ILE A 36 -5.65 1.20 8.77
C ILE A 36 -4.54 1.32 7.74
N ILE A 37 -4.34 2.52 7.17
CA ILE A 37 -3.31 2.71 6.13
C ILE A 37 -1.90 2.52 6.70
N ARG A 38 -1.68 2.94 7.95
CA ARG A 38 -0.41 2.70 8.65
C ARG A 38 -0.12 1.22 8.82
N GLU A 39 -1.12 0.39 9.11
CA GLU A 39 -0.93 -1.06 9.20
C GLU A 39 -0.50 -1.64 7.84
N TYR A 40 -1.16 -1.30 6.74
CA TYR A 40 -0.78 -1.76 5.39
C TYR A 40 0.65 -1.40 5.02
N CYS A 41 1.02 -0.15 5.25
CA CYS A 41 2.37 0.30 4.98
C CYS A 41 3.39 -0.36 5.94
N SER A 42 3.01 -0.64 7.19
CA SER A 42 3.84 -1.37 8.15
C SER A 42 4.04 -2.83 7.75
N MET A 43 3.04 -3.46 7.13
CA MET A 43 3.20 -4.79 6.54
C MET A 43 4.28 -4.75 5.44
N LEU A 44 4.24 -3.75 4.55
CA LEU A 44 5.27 -3.57 3.51
C LEU A 44 6.67 -3.42 4.12
N VAL A 45 6.81 -2.57 5.15
CA VAL A 45 8.06 -2.43 5.91
C VAL A 45 8.53 -3.76 6.48
N ARG A 46 7.64 -4.51 7.12
CA ARG A 46 7.96 -5.78 7.76
C ARG A 46 8.44 -6.80 6.74
N LYS A 47 7.72 -6.95 5.62
CA LYS A 47 8.11 -7.88 4.56
C LYS A 47 9.48 -7.56 3.98
N ILE A 48 9.74 -6.27 3.71
CA ILE A 48 11.06 -5.83 3.23
C ILE A 48 12.12 -6.15 4.30
N SER A 49 11.86 -5.78 5.55
CA SER A 49 12.81 -5.97 6.65
C SER A 49 13.16 -7.44 6.86
N GLU A 50 12.18 -8.34 6.79
CA GLU A 50 12.37 -9.79 6.86
C GLU A 50 13.24 -10.30 5.72
N LYS A 51 12.98 -9.85 4.48
CA LYS A 51 13.74 -10.28 3.30
C LYS A 51 15.18 -9.79 3.30
N PHE A 52 15.43 -8.61 3.87
CA PHE A 52 16.76 -7.98 3.90
C PHE A 52 17.49 -8.16 5.24
N GLY A 53 16.88 -8.81 6.22
CA GLY A 53 17.48 -9.08 7.53
C GLY A 53 17.81 -7.83 8.34
N LYS A 54 17.21 -6.67 8.01
CA LYS A 54 17.44 -5.40 8.70
C LYS A 54 16.18 -4.55 8.71
N PRO A 55 15.92 -3.79 9.78
CA PRO A 55 14.81 -2.86 9.82
C PRO A 55 14.97 -1.80 8.72
N VAL A 56 13.87 -1.51 8.03
CA VAL A 56 13.77 -0.42 7.06
C VAL A 56 12.84 0.65 7.64
N GLU A 57 13.25 1.91 7.57
CA GLU A 57 12.41 3.01 8.04
C GLU A 57 11.24 3.24 7.09
N TYR A 58 10.07 3.52 7.65
CA TYR A 58 8.82 3.74 6.91
C TYR A 58 8.96 4.78 5.80
N SER A 59 9.53 5.95 6.12
CA SER A 59 9.77 7.04 5.18
C SER A 59 10.79 6.71 4.09
N SER A 60 11.65 5.72 4.33
CA SER A 60 12.71 5.32 3.41
C SER A 60 12.28 4.27 2.38
N ILE A 61 11.09 3.65 2.55
CA ILE A 61 10.62 2.54 1.70
C ILE A 61 10.74 2.86 0.20
N PRO A 62 10.24 3.99 -0.34
CA PRO A 62 10.24 4.20 -1.79
C PRO A 62 11.68 4.25 -2.32
N ASN A 63 12.58 4.96 -1.63
CA ASN A 63 13.99 5.03 -2.00
C ASN A 63 14.64 3.65 -1.90
N PHE A 64 14.40 2.93 -0.80
CA PHE A 64 14.98 1.62 -0.56
C PHE A 64 14.63 0.62 -1.66
N LEU A 65 13.35 0.61 -2.07
CA LEU A 65 12.84 -0.27 -3.12
C LEU A 65 13.39 0.11 -4.49
N PHE A 66 13.42 1.40 -4.80
CA PHE A 66 13.91 1.91 -6.08
C PHE A 66 15.42 1.68 -6.27
N GLU A 67 16.23 2.04 -5.28
CA GLU A 67 17.70 1.86 -5.32
C GLU A 67 18.14 0.40 -5.48
N ARG A 68 17.27 -0.55 -5.12
CA ARG A 68 17.53 -1.99 -5.20
C ARG A 68 16.89 -2.67 -6.41
N ASP A 69 16.29 -1.89 -7.31
CA ASP A 69 15.58 -2.39 -8.49
C ASP A 69 14.50 -3.43 -8.11
N LEU A 70 13.80 -3.19 -7.00
CA LEU A 70 12.72 -4.06 -6.49
C LEU A 70 11.35 -3.65 -6.99
N ILE A 71 11.23 -2.40 -7.45
CA ILE A 71 10.02 -1.85 -8.05
C ILE A 71 10.37 -1.15 -9.37
N ASP A 72 9.39 -1.02 -10.23
CA ASP A 72 9.49 -0.23 -11.44
C ASP A 72 9.62 1.27 -11.10
N PRO A 73 10.39 2.04 -11.89
CA PRO A 73 10.54 3.48 -11.69
C PRO A 73 9.24 4.27 -11.66
N SER A 74 8.18 3.78 -12.32
CA SER A 74 6.84 4.38 -12.31
C SER A 74 6.12 4.28 -10.97
N LEU A 75 6.48 3.30 -10.13
CA LEU A 75 5.87 3.06 -8.83
C LEU A 75 6.51 3.91 -7.72
N TYR A 76 7.75 4.33 -7.93
CA TYR A 76 8.48 5.21 -7.01
C TYR A 76 7.74 6.52 -6.65
N PRO A 77 7.30 7.35 -7.62
CA PRO A 77 6.57 8.57 -7.30
C PRO A 77 5.23 8.28 -6.61
N GLN A 78 4.54 7.19 -6.98
CA GLN A 78 3.26 6.82 -6.37
C GLN A 78 3.41 6.45 -4.90
N LEU A 79 4.45 5.67 -4.57
CA LEU A 79 4.75 5.32 -3.18
C LEU A 79 5.12 6.57 -2.36
N LYS A 80 5.86 7.53 -2.95
CA LYS A 80 6.16 8.80 -2.27
C LYS A 80 4.92 9.63 -2.00
N GLU A 81 4.05 9.79 -3.00
CA GLU A 81 2.78 10.51 -2.86
C GLU A 81 1.90 9.86 -1.80
N MET A 82 1.80 8.54 -1.79
CA MET A 82 1.09 7.78 -0.77
C MET A 82 1.60 8.11 0.64
N LEU A 83 2.92 8.03 0.89
CA LEU A 83 3.45 8.28 2.24
C LEU A 83 3.18 9.73 2.68
N LEU A 84 3.32 10.69 1.77
CA LEU A 84 3.01 12.09 2.04
C LEU A 84 1.52 12.29 2.34
N PHE A 85 0.64 11.61 1.61
CA PHE A 85 -0.80 11.64 1.84
C PHE A 85 -1.16 11.10 3.23
N VAL A 86 -0.55 9.98 3.62
CA VAL A 86 -0.79 9.36 4.93
C VAL A 86 -0.38 10.25 6.09
N ASP A 87 0.72 10.99 5.94
CA ASP A 87 1.17 11.93 6.96
C ASP A 87 0.23 13.14 7.08
N ASN A 88 -0.42 13.54 5.99
CA ASN A 88 -1.33 14.70 5.94
C ASN A 88 -2.83 14.37 6.11
N LEU A 89 -3.19 13.09 6.31
CA LEU A 89 -4.56 12.59 6.42
C LEU A 89 -5.51 13.41 7.31
N GLU A 90 -5.01 14.02 8.38
CA GLU A 90 -5.82 14.82 9.31
C GLU A 90 -6.39 16.10 8.67
N ASN A 91 -5.77 16.58 7.58
CA ASN A 91 -6.15 17.79 6.87
C ASN A 91 -6.94 17.53 5.58
N GLU A 92 -7.10 16.27 5.17
CA GLU A 92 -7.69 15.89 3.90
C GLU A 92 -9.22 15.67 4.02
N PRO A 93 -10.02 16.03 3.01
CA PRO A 93 -11.45 15.72 2.98
C PRO A 93 -11.69 14.20 2.92
N LEU A 94 -12.67 13.70 3.70
CA LEU A 94 -12.99 12.28 3.76
C LEU A 94 -13.28 11.61 2.39
N PRO A 95 -13.97 12.25 1.43
CA PRO A 95 -14.13 11.69 0.08
C PRO A 95 -12.80 11.52 -0.65
N GLU A 96 -11.89 12.49 -0.54
CA GLU A 96 -10.56 12.40 -1.16
C GLU A 96 -9.73 11.30 -0.51
N ILE A 97 -9.88 11.10 0.80
CA ILE A 97 -9.28 9.99 1.53
C ILE A 97 -9.78 8.64 1.03
N TYR A 98 -11.09 8.48 0.84
CA TYR A 98 -11.66 7.24 0.33
C TYR A 98 -11.10 6.88 -1.07
N TYR A 99 -11.07 7.83 -2.00
CA TYR A 99 -10.55 7.59 -3.34
C TYR A 99 -9.03 7.37 -3.34
N ASN A 100 -8.27 8.08 -2.50
CA ASN A 100 -6.83 7.87 -2.40
C ASN A 100 -6.49 6.54 -1.71
N LEU A 101 -7.29 6.08 -0.74
CA LEU A 101 -7.12 4.78 -0.07
C LEU A 101 -7.07 3.63 -1.06
N ILE A 102 -7.96 3.64 -2.05
CA ILE A 102 -8.00 2.65 -3.12
C ILE A 102 -6.65 2.61 -3.83
N ARG A 103 -6.20 3.77 -4.32
CA ARG A 103 -4.93 3.91 -5.04
C ARG A 103 -3.76 3.45 -4.18
N ILE A 104 -3.77 3.80 -2.90
CA ILE A 104 -2.75 3.40 -1.91
C ILE A 104 -2.69 1.88 -1.77
N LEU A 105 -3.83 1.21 -1.61
CA LEU A 105 -3.89 -0.25 -1.48
C LEU A 105 -3.36 -0.93 -2.74
N GLU A 106 -3.75 -0.44 -3.92
CA GLU A 106 -3.27 -0.96 -5.20
C GLU A 106 -1.77 -0.76 -5.38
N THR A 107 -1.24 0.43 -5.07
CA THR A 107 0.20 0.71 -5.14
C THR A 107 1.00 -0.19 -4.18
N ILE A 108 0.48 -0.45 -2.98
CA ILE A 108 1.13 -1.36 -2.02
C ILE A 108 1.11 -2.80 -2.54
N GLU A 109 -0.03 -3.29 -3.03
CA GLU A 109 -0.15 -4.63 -3.61
C GLU A 109 0.79 -4.82 -4.81
N GLU A 110 0.83 -3.86 -5.72
CA GLU A 110 1.73 -3.88 -6.87
C GLU A 110 3.19 -3.91 -6.42
N ALA A 111 3.58 -3.08 -5.45
CA ALA A 111 4.92 -3.11 -4.88
C ALA A 111 5.24 -4.49 -4.28
N TYR A 112 4.29 -5.09 -3.56
CA TYR A 112 4.39 -6.43 -2.98
C TYR A 112 4.67 -7.50 -4.02
N GLU A 113 3.91 -7.51 -5.11
CA GLU A 113 4.04 -8.46 -6.20
C GLU A 113 5.38 -8.31 -6.92
N GLN A 114 5.78 -7.08 -7.23
CA GLN A 114 7.06 -6.82 -7.88
C GLN A 114 8.25 -7.28 -7.02
N ILE A 115 8.20 -7.01 -5.71
CA ILE A 115 9.18 -7.48 -4.74
C ILE A 115 9.25 -9.02 -4.75
N ASP A 116 8.12 -9.72 -4.68
CA ASP A 116 8.08 -11.19 -4.67
C ASP A 116 8.59 -11.79 -5.99
N LEU A 117 8.27 -11.19 -7.14
CA LEU A 117 8.76 -11.61 -8.44
C LEU A 117 10.28 -11.47 -8.54
N LYS A 118 10.83 -10.33 -8.08
CA LYS A 118 12.28 -10.09 -8.07
C LYS A 118 13.01 -11.07 -7.15
N PHE A 119 12.42 -11.43 -6.02
CA PHE A 119 12.99 -12.43 -5.10
C PHE A 119 12.86 -13.88 -5.57
N SER A 120 11.78 -14.22 -6.28
CA SER A 120 11.58 -15.57 -6.81
C SER A 120 12.57 -15.86 -7.95
N LYS A 121 12.79 -14.89 -8.85
CA LYS A 121 13.77 -15.02 -9.95
C LYS A 121 15.22 -15.19 -9.50
N LYS A 122 15.59 -14.80 -8.28
CA LYS A 122 16.96 -15.00 -7.75
C LYS A 122 17.23 -16.44 -7.31
N ARG A 123 16.21 -17.28 -7.10
CA ARG A 123 16.39 -18.68 -6.68
C ARG A 123 16.64 -19.66 -7.84
N ASP A 124 16.18 -19.37 -9.05
CA ASP A 124 16.38 -20.23 -10.24
C ASP A 124 17.77 -20.09 -10.91
N LYS A 125 18.70 -19.31 -10.32
CA LYS A 125 20.07 -19.14 -10.84
C LYS A 125 21.16 -19.62 -9.86
N GLN A 126 20.81 -20.41 -8.85
CA GLN A 126 21.77 -21.06 -7.94
C GLN A 126 21.80 -22.56 -8.15
#